data_AF-A0A314YBW4-F1
#
_entry.id   AF-A0A314YBW4-F1
#
_cell.length_a   1.000
_cell.length_b   1.000
_cell.length_c   1.000
_cell.angle_alpha   90.00
_cell.angle_beta   90.00
_cell.angle_gamma   90.00
#
_symmetry.space_group_name_H-M   'P 1'
#
loop_
_entity.id
_entity.type
_entity.pdbx_description
1 polymer ?
#
loop_
_entity_poly.entity_id
_entity_poly.type
_entity_poly.pdbx_seq_one_letter_code
_entity_poly.pdbx_strand_id
1 'polypeptide(L)'
;MDPSSPGSLGIAISEAVEIAAMNADTKYCLGSVLNHVLHHQTVIGEECLKQMEAIGETPDFIIGCTGGGSNFAGLSFPFIREKLKGKMNPVIRAVEPAACPSLTKGVYTYDLVIQQG
;
A
#
# COMPACT_ATOMS: atom_id res chain seq x y z
N MET A 1 15.45 -11.70 -24.35
CA MET A 1 15.93 -11.01 -23.14
C MET A 1 17.27 -10.38 -23.46
N ASP A 2 17.46 -9.11 -23.09
CA ASP A 2 18.77 -8.47 -23.06
C ASP A 2 19.53 -8.95 -21.81
N PRO A 3 20.68 -9.65 -21.95
CA PRO A 3 21.46 -10.12 -20.80
C PRO A 3 22.01 -8.99 -19.91
N SER A 4 22.01 -7.75 -20.40
CA SER A 4 22.48 -6.56 -19.68
C SER A 4 21.35 -5.76 -19.03
N SER A 5 20.09 -6.20 -19.16
CA SER A 5 18.95 -5.54 -18.53
C SER A 5 19.11 -5.48 -17.00
N PRO A 6 18.94 -4.31 -16.36
CA PRO A 6 18.97 -4.20 -14.90
C PRO A 6 17.71 -4.77 -14.23
N GLY A 7 16.68 -5.11 -15.01
CA GLY A 7 15.39 -5.58 -14.52
C GLY A 7 14.47 -4.47 -13.99
N SER A 8 13.28 -4.86 -13.56
CA SER A 8 12.31 -4.01 -12.88
C SER A 8 11.38 -4.86 -12.01
N LEU A 9 10.65 -4.24 -11.10
CA LEU A 9 9.63 -4.94 -10.31
C LEU A 9 8.55 -5.57 -11.22
N GLY A 10 8.15 -4.87 -12.28
CA GLY A 10 7.18 -5.37 -13.25
C GLY A 10 7.66 -6.62 -13.99
N ILE A 11 8.95 -6.66 -14.36
CA ILE A 11 9.57 -7.85 -14.98
C ILE A 11 9.53 -9.03 -14.00
N ALA A 12 9.99 -8.82 -12.76
CA ALA A 12 10.01 -9.87 -11.75
C ALA A 12 8.60 -10.42 -11.41
N ILE A 13 7.59 -9.55 -11.33
CA ILE A 13 6.20 -9.97 -11.12
C ILE A 13 5.69 -10.79 -12.31
N SER A 14 5.96 -10.34 -13.54
CA SER A 14 5.48 -11.02 -14.75
C SER A 14 6.08 -12.43 -14.85
N GLU A 15 7.38 -12.56 -14.62
CA GLU A 15 8.09 -13.86 -14.62
C GLU A 15 7.60 -14.77 -13.48
N ALA A 16 7.37 -14.23 -12.28
CA ALA A 16 6.85 -15.01 -11.16
C ALA A 16 5.43 -15.54 -11.43
N VAL A 17 4.57 -14.73 -12.06
CA VAL A 17 3.23 -15.15 -12.47
C VAL A 17 3.30 -16.24 -13.55
N GLU A 18 4.20 -16.11 -14.51
CA GLU A 18 4.41 -17.11 -15.56
C GLU A 18 4.83 -18.46 -14.97
N ILE A 19 5.82 -18.47 -14.07
CA ILE A 19 6.24 -19.70 -13.37
C ILE A 19 5.09 -20.31 -12.56
N ALA A 20 4.33 -19.50 -11.82
CA ALA A 20 3.19 -20.00 -11.05
C ALA A 20 2.08 -20.57 -11.95
N ALA A 21 1.86 -20.01 -13.14
CA ALA A 21 0.88 -20.50 -14.10
C ALA A 21 1.28 -21.85 -14.73
N MET A 22 2.59 -22.09 -14.90
CA MET A 22 3.12 -23.33 -15.48
C MET A 22 3.16 -24.51 -14.48
N ASN A 23 3.10 -24.25 -13.18
CA ASN A 23 3.26 -25.26 -12.13
C ASN A 23 1.98 -25.41 -11.29
N ALA A 24 1.30 -26.56 -11.40
CA ALA A 24 -0.02 -26.77 -10.79
C ALA A 24 -0.03 -26.65 -9.24
N ASP A 25 1.10 -26.99 -8.61
CA ASP A 25 1.34 -26.94 -7.17
C ASP A 25 1.78 -25.57 -6.65
N THR A 26 2.02 -24.60 -7.55
CA THR A 26 2.51 -23.28 -7.21
C THR A 26 1.38 -22.24 -7.26
N LYS A 27 1.42 -21.27 -6.35
CA LYS A 27 0.50 -20.12 -6.33
C LYS A 27 1.32 -18.84 -6.17
N TYR A 28 0.92 -17.80 -6.90
CA TYR A 28 1.51 -16.48 -6.80
C TYR A 28 0.77 -15.63 -5.76
N CYS A 29 1.51 -15.04 -4.83
CA CYS A 29 0.97 -14.14 -3.81
C CYS A 29 1.36 -12.70 -4.14
N LEU A 30 0.39 -11.87 -4.55
CA LEU A 30 0.65 -10.46 -4.83
C LEU A 30 0.72 -9.65 -3.53
N GLY A 31 1.81 -8.91 -3.34
CA GLY A 31 2.15 -8.30 -2.04
C GLY A 31 1.75 -6.84 -1.84
N SER A 32 1.07 -6.18 -2.78
CA SER A 32 0.74 -4.75 -2.66
C SER A 32 -0.48 -4.34 -3.49
N VAL A 33 -0.91 -3.08 -3.33
CA VAL A 33 -1.98 -2.32 -4.04
C VAL A 33 -3.40 -2.90 -4.07
N LEU A 34 -3.58 -4.22 -4.04
CA LEU A 34 -4.91 -4.84 -4.07
C LEU A 34 -5.65 -4.67 -2.75
N ASN A 35 -6.98 -4.54 -2.85
CA ASN A 35 -7.86 -4.32 -1.71
C ASN A 35 -7.68 -5.35 -0.58
N HIS A 36 -7.47 -6.63 -0.92
CA HIS A 36 -7.26 -7.66 0.09
C HIS A 36 -5.92 -7.47 0.82
N VAL A 37 -4.87 -7.03 0.14
CA VAL A 37 -3.58 -6.72 0.78
C VAL A 37 -3.74 -5.53 1.72
N LEU A 38 -4.39 -4.46 1.28
CA LEU A 38 -4.69 -3.30 2.12
C LEU A 38 -5.51 -3.71 3.36
N HIS A 39 -6.49 -4.60 3.18
CA HIS A 39 -7.29 -5.13 4.28
C HIS A 39 -6.45 -5.96 5.26
N HIS A 40 -5.58 -6.85 4.78
CA HIS A 40 -4.68 -7.59 5.67
C HIS A 40 -3.74 -6.69 6.47
N GLN A 41 -3.32 -5.57 5.88
CA GLN A 41 -2.46 -4.59 6.55
C GLN A 41 -3.20 -3.73 7.59
N THR A 42 -4.54 -3.74 7.67
CA THR A 42 -5.27 -2.91 8.65
C THR A 42 -5.00 -3.31 10.09
N VAL A 43 -4.45 -4.51 10.34
CA VAL A 43 -3.98 -4.92 11.65
C VAL A 43 -3.07 -3.86 12.28
N ILE A 44 -2.25 -3.18 11.48
CA ILE A 44 -1.39 -2.07 11.92
C ILE A 44 -2.23 -0.97 12.57
N GLY A 45 -3.22 -0.42 11.86
CA GLY A 45 -4.05 0.66 12.38
C GLY A 45 -4.99 0.22 13.51
N GLU A 46 -5.49 -1.01 13.50
CA GLU A 46 -6.32 -1.54 14.59
C GLU A 46 -5.53 -1.68 15.90
N GLU A 47 -4.27 -2.12 15.82
CA GLU A 47 -3.38 -2.18 16.97
C GLU A 47 -3.02 -0.77 17.46
N CYS A 48 -2.72 0.16 16.55
CA CYS A 48 -2.44 1.54 16.90
C CYS A 48 -3.63 2.22 17.59
N LEU A 49 -4.87 2.00 17.16
CA LEU A 49 -6.05 2.54 17.84
C LEU A 49 -6.13 2.08 19.30
N LYS A 50 -5.90 0.79 19.57
CA LYS A 50 -5.88 0.24 20.93
C LYS A 50 -4.73 0.81 21.76
N GLN A 51 -3.56 0.98 21.14
CA GLN A 51 -2.40 1.57 21.80
C GLN A 51 -2.64 3.03 22.19
N MET A 52 -3.27 3.82 21.32
CA MET A 52 -3.67 5.21 21.58
C MET A 52 -4.73 5.29 22.69
N GLU A 53 -5.73 4.41 22.66
CA GLU A 53 -6.75 4.30 23.71
C GLU A 53 -6.12 3.94 25.08
N ALA A 54 -5.16 3.02 25.10
CA ALA A 54 -4.49 2.60 26.33
C ALA A 54 -3.72 3.73 27.02
N ILE A 55 -3.27 4.73 26.26
CA ILE A 55 -2.61 5.93 26.80
C ILE A 55 -3.55 7.14 26.90
N GLY A 56 -4.82 7.00 26.49
CA GLY A 56 -5.82 8.07 26.53
C GLY A 56 -5.57 9.20 25.53
N GLU A 57 -4.81 8.95 24.45
CA GLU A 57 -4.42 9.96 23.47
C GLU A 57 -5.17 9.81 22.15
N THR A 58 -5.29 10.90 21.40
CA THR A 58 -5.82 10.90 20.03
C THR A 58 -4.84 11.64 19.11
N PRO A 59 -4.44 11.05 17.97
CA PRO A 59 -3.46 11.70 17.11
C PRO A 59 -4.08 12.87 16.34
N ASP A 60 -3.35 13.98 16.25
CA ASP A 60 -3.68 15.10 15.35
C ASP A 60 -3.26 14.82 13.91
N PHE A 61 -2.21 14.02 13.72
CA PHE A 61 -1.64 13.70 12.41
C PHE A 61 -1.40 12.20 12.28
N ILE A 62 -1.76 11.64 11.13
CA ILE A 62 -1.36 10.30 10.70
C ILE A 62 -0.53 10.49 9.43
N ILE A 63 0.72 10.07 9.46
CA ILE A 63 1.68 10.24 8.38
C ILE A 63 2.29 8.89 8.03
N GLY A 64 2.48 8.63 6.74
CA GLY A 64 3.23 7.45 6.30
C GLY A 64 3.71 7.56 4.86
N CYS A 65 4.68 6.73 4.52
CA CYS A 65 5.25 6.69 3.19
C CYS A 65 4.39 5.86 2.23
N THR A 66 4.38 6.28 0.96
CA THR A 66 3.54 5.68 -0.07
C THR A 66 4.39 5.32 -1.27
N GLY A 67 4.80 4.05 -1.34
CA GLY A 67 5.13 3.38 -2.59
C GLY A 67 3.83 2.88 -3.24
N GLY A 68 3.57 1.57 -3.17
CA GLY A 68 2.24 1.00 -3.52
C GLY A 68 1.13 1.28 -2.49
N GLY A 69 1.43 1.97 -1.39
CA GLY A 69 0.44 2.48 -0.43
C GLY A 69 -0.17 1.48 0.56
N SER A 70 0.16 0.19 0.51
CA SER A 70 -0.42 -0.83 1.40
C SER A 70 -0.14 -0.57 2.88
N ASN A 71 1.08 -0.17 3.26
CA ASN A 71 1.43 0.18 4.64
C ASN A 71 0.65 1.40 5.13
N PHE A 72 0.57 2.45 4.30
CA PHE A 72 -0.10 3.70 4.64
C PHE A 72 -1.61 3.48 4.79
N ALA A 73 -2.21 2.70 3.90
CA ALA A 73 -3.60 2.28 4.03
C ALA A 73 -3.82 1.42 5.28
N GLY A 74 -2.95 0.46 5.55
CA GLY A 74 -3.02 -0.40 6.75
C GLY A 74 -3.01 0.41 8.05
N LEU A 75 -2.17 1.42 8.14
CA LEU A 75 -2.17 2.35 9.27
C LEU A 75 -3.40 3.26 9.26
N SER A 76 -3.67 3.97 8.16
CA SER A 76 -4.60 5.10 8.14
C SER A 76 -6.06 4.72 8.00
N PHE A 77 -6.42 3.59 7.38
CA PHE A 77 -7.82 3.23 7.13
C PHE A 77 -8.63 3.07 8.43
N PRO A 78 -8.12 2.42 9.49
CA PRO A 78 -8.82 2.39 10.78
C PRO A 78 -9.05 3.78 11.38
N PHE A 79 -8.08 4.71 11.28
CA PHE A 79 -8.26 6.10 11.73
C PHE A 79 -9.25 6.88 10.85
N ILE A 80 -9.23 6.67 9.53
CA ILE A 80 -10.22 7.24 8.61
C ILE A 80 -11.63 6.74 8.98
N ARG A 81 -11.79 5.46 9.30
CA ARG A 81 -13.06 4.90 9.79
C ARG A 81 -13.56 5.62 11.03
N GLU A 82 -12.70 5.81 12.04
CA GLU A 82 -13.11 6.51 13.27
C GLU A 82 -13.37 8.02 13.04
N LYS A 83 -12.63 8.64 12.11
CA LYS A 83 -12.90 10.00 11.63
C LYS A 83 -14.27 10.13 10.95
N LEU A 84 -14.62 9.21 10.06
CA LEU A 84 -15.93 9.18 9.39
C LEU A 84 -17.09 8.94 10.37
N LYS A 85 -16.84 8.24 11.49
CA LYS A 85 -17.78 8.10 12.60
C LYS A 85 -17.88 9.34 13.49
N GLY A 86 -17.08 10.38 13.24
CA GLY A 86 -17.07 11.62 14.02
C GLY A 86 -16.38 11.51 15.39
N LYS A 87 -15.59 10.46 15.65
CA LYS A 87 -14.94 10.25 16.96
C LYS A 87 -13.64 11.03 17.12
N MET A 88 -13.00 11.38 16.01
CA MET A 88 -11.71 12.07 15.97
C MET A 88 -11.58 12.83 14.63
N ASN A 89 -10.61 13.73 14.52
CA ASN A 89 -10.38 14.47 13.27
C ASN A 89 -8.89 14.64 12.93
N PRO A 90 -8.10 13.55 12.81
CA PRO A 90 -6.70 13.66 12.40
C PRO A 90 -6.58 14.18 10.97
N VAL A 91 -5.48 14.89 10.70
CA VAL A 91 -4.97 15.14 9.35
C VAL A 91 -4.24 13.89 8.87
N ILE A 92 -4.66 13.36 7.73
CA ILE A 92 -4.08 12.16 7.12
C ILE A 92 -3.17 12.60 5.96
N ARG A 93 -1.88 12.29 6.02
CA ARG A 93 -0.88 12.74 5.03
C ARG A 93 0.00 11.61 4.51
N ALA A 94 -0.17 11.31 3.22
CA ALA A 94 0.73 10.44 2.47
C ALA A 94 2.01 11.19 2.06
N VAL A 95 3.14 10.50 2.04
CA VAL A 95 4.44 11.04 1.63
C VAL A 95 5.03 10.17 0.54
N GLU A 96 5.51 10.77 -0.55
CA GLU A 96 6.11 10.06 -1.69
C GLU A 96 7.51 10.60 -2.03
N PRO A 97 8.34 9.85 -2.77
CA PRO A 97 9.63 10.34 -3.23
C PRO A 97 9.48 11.33 -4.40
N ALA A 98 10.26 12.42 -4.37
CA ALA A 98 10.32 13.37 -5.48
C ALA A 98 10.83 12.76 -6.80
N ALA A 99 11.59 11.67 -6.73
CA ALA A 99 12.14 10.95 -7.89
C ALA A 99 11.08 10.11 -8.64
N CYS A 100 9.97 9.75 -8.00
CA CYS A 100 8.86 8.99 -8.60
C CYS A 100 7.52 9.56 -8.09
N PRO A 101 7.10 10.75 -8.58
CA PRO A 101 6.02 11.55 -8.00
C PRO A 101 4.62 11.11 -8.47
N SER A 102 4.26 9.86 -8.22
CA SER A 102 2.98 9.24 -8.62
C SER A 102 1.73 9.87 -7.99
N LEU A 103 1.81 10.40 -6.77
CA LEU A 103 0.70 11.04 -6.06
C LEU A 103 0.56 12.53 -6.40
N THR A 104 1.67 13.26 -6.53
CA THR A 104 1.67 14.72 -6.73
C THR A 104 1.64 15.12 -8.20
N LYS A 105 2.11 14.25 -9.11
CA LYS A 105 2.15 14.51 -10.56
C LYS A 105 1.51 13.41 -11.40
N GLY A 106 1.01 12.33 -10.80
CA GLY A 106 0.35 11.26 -11.53
C GLY A 106 -1.02 11.67 -12.09
N VAL A 107 -1.47 10.92 -13.09
CA VAL A 107 -2.79 11.07 -13.70
C VAL A 107 -3.71 10.01 -13.13
N TYR A 108 -4.88 10.42 -12.63
CA TYR A 108 -5.88 9.48 -12.14
C TYR A 108 -6.67 8.89 -13.32
N THR A 109 -6.20 7.74 -13.81
CA THR A 109 -6.78 6.99 -14.93
C THR A 109 -6.61 5.49 -14.69
N TYR A 110 -7.30 4.66 -15.48
CA TYR A 110 -7.01 3.24 -15.52
C TYR A 110 -5.63 2.99 -16.12
N ASP A 111 -4.87 2.11 -15.47
CA ASP A 111 -3.54 1.70 -15.90
C ASP A 111 -3.22 0.27 -15.41
N LEU A 112 -2.18 -0.36 -15.97
CA LEU A 112 -1.74 -1.69 -15.62
C LEU A 112 -0.92 -1.67 -14.33
N VAL A 113 -1.41 -2.38 -13.31
CA VAL A 113 -0.78 -2.48 -11.98
C VAL A 113 0.69 -2.98 -12.02
N ILE A 114 1.06 -3.75 -13.04
CA ILE A 114 2.35 -4.45 -13.14
C ILE A 114 3.36 -3.69 -14.02
N GLN A 115 2.93 -2.67 -14.78
CA GLN A 115 3.84 -1.83 -15.58
C GLN A 115 4.08 -0.49 -14.88
N GLN A 116 4.72 -0.52 -13.71
CA GLN A 116 5.31 0.70 -13.15
C GLN A 116 6.74 0.82 -13.67
N GLY A 117 6.89 1.55 -14.78
CA GLY A 117 8.15 2.08 -15.30
C GLY A 117 8.20 3.58 -15.10
#